data_AF-A0A7C9EUX9-F1
#
_entry.id   AF-A0A7C9EUX9-F1
#
_cell.length_a   1.000
_cell.length_b   1.000
_cell.length_c   1.000
_cell.angle_alpha   90.00
_cell.angle_beta   90.00
_cell.angle_gamma   90.00
#
_symmetry.space_group_name_H-M   'P 1'
#
loop_
_entity.id
_entity.type
_entity.pdbx_description
1 polymer ?
#
loop_
_entity_poly.entity_id
_entity_poly.type
_entity_poly.pdbx_seq_one_letter_code
_entity_poly.pdbx_strand_id
1 'polypeptide(L)'
;MSYGCSPKTEFQRFIRLSKDAMLGTTPGPKLISSLYDHRPLELNQDDYQRVCRIPKKKGANFRDLPGVHVRPDNKVEWDPDVKRVLLPSGKPLVPDYAMTFVGGTSSKPFGRLWWDETVPTVVTRAEPHNQVL
;
A
#
# COMPACT_ATOMS: atom_id res chain seq x y z
N MET A 1 11.01 -12.86 13.26
CA MET A 1 12.26 -12.10 13.05
C MET A 1 12.51 -11.20 14.25
N SER A 2 13.70 -10.63 14.42
CA SER A 2 13.94 -9.62 15.46
C SER A 2 13.42 -8.24 15.02
N TYR A 3 12.97 -7.41 15.96
CA TYR A 3 12.72 -6.00 15.66
C TYR A 3 14.03 -5.31 15.24
N GLY A 4 13.98 -4.48 14.20
CA GLY A 4 15.15 -3.69 13.77
C GLY A 4 15.45 -2.48 14.67
N CYS A 5 14.50 -2.03 15.51
CA CYS A 5 14.69 -0.91 16.43
C CYS A 5 13.78 -0.98 17.66
N SER A 6 14.05 -0.12 18.64
CA SER A 6 13.17 0.15 19.78
C SER A 6 11.86 0.82 19.33
N PRO A 7 10.74 0.68 20.09
CA PRO A 7 9.50 1.37 19.76
C PRO A 7 9.71 2.89 19.77
N LYS A 8 9.13 3.58 18.80
CA LYS A 8 9.27 5.03 18.58
C LYS A 8 8.07 5.83 19.05
N THR A 9 6.92 5.19 19.25
CA THR A 9 5.67 5.82 19.69
C THR A 9 5.08 5.10 20.89
N GLU A 10 4.14 5.76 21.58
CA GLU A 10 3.40 5.15 22.69
C GLU A 10 2.60 3.93 22.23
N PHE A 11 1.93 4.02 21.08
CA PHE A 11 1.22 2.90 20.48
C PHE A 11 2.16 1.71 20.20
N GLN A 12 3.34 1.97 19.63
CA GLN A 12 4.34 0.92 19.39
C GLN A 12 4.87 0.29 20.69
N ARG A 13 5.00 1.06 21.77
CA ARG A 13 5.33 0.49 23.09
C ARG A 13 4.21 -0.43 23.58
N PHE A 14 2.97 0.04 23.49
CA PHE A 14 1.79 -0.70 23.94
C PHE A 14 1.64 -2.05 23.23
N ILE A 15 1.62 -2.08 21.89
CA ILE A 15 1.43 -3.33 21.13
C ILE A 15 2.61 -4.31 21.22
N ARG A 16 3.75 -3.89 21.80
CA ARG A 16 4.94 -4.72 22.03
C ARG A 16 5.05 -5.24 23.46
N LEU A 17 4.06 -5.01 24.31
CA LEU A 17 4.05 -5.57 25.67
C LEU A 17 3.99 -7.11 25.62
N SER A 18 4.66 -7.76 26.58
CA SER A 18 4.50 -9.19 26.81
C SER A 18 3.09 -9.48 27.33
N LYS A 19 2.67 -10.74 27.21
CA LYS A 19 1.39 -11.21 27.75
C LYS A 19 1.23 -10.85 29.24
N ASP A 20 2.27 -11.06 30.03
CA ASP A 20 2.26 -10.77 31.47
C ASP A 20 2.14 -9.27 31.76
N ALA A 21 2.85 -8.44 30.99
CA ALA A 21 2.79 -6.99 31.15
C ALA A 21 1.44 -6.42 30.71
N MET A 22 0.81 -6.98 29.67
CA MET A 22 -0.55 -6.61 29.27
C MET A 22 -1.61 -7.01 30.29
N LEU A 23 -1.46 -8.17 30.93
CA LEU A 23 -2.41 -8.67 31.94
C LEU A 23 -2.14 -8.12 33.34
N GLY A 24 -1.09 -7.32 33.53
CA GLY A 24 -0.71 -6.76 34.83
C GLY A 24 -0.19 -7.79 35.84
N THR A 25 0.24 -8.97 35.39
CA THR A 25 0.70 -10.06 36.27
C THR A 25 2.16 -9.91 36.72
N THR A 26 2.90 -8.94 36.17
CA THR A 26 4.29 -8.65 36.54
C THR A 26 4.51 -7.15 36.75
N PRO A 27 5.39 -6.74 37.68
CA PRO A 27 5.75 -5.35 37.85
C PRO A 27 6.65 -4.87 36.71
N GLY A 28 6.20 -3.85 36.00
CA GLY A 28 6.98 -3.12 34.99
C GLY A 28 6.73 -3.58 33.55
N PRO A 29 7.03 -2.69 32.57
CA PRO A 29 6.80 -2.98 31.16
C PRO A 29 7.86 -3.97 30.63
N LYS A 30 7.44 -5.22 30.41
CA LYS A 30 8.25 -6.20 29.68
C LYS A 30 7.83 -6.22 28.22
N LEU A 31 8.78 -6.03 27.29
CA LEU A 31 8.51 -6.03 25.86
C LEU A 31 8.85 -7.37 25.22
N ILE A 32 8.10 -7.75 24.19
CA ILE A 32 8.44 -8.89 23.32
C ILE A 32 9.64 -8.54 22.44
N SER A 33 10.50 -9.53 22.21
CA SER A 33 11.70 -9.43 21.37
C SER A 33 11.47 -9.90 19.93
N SER A 34 10.50 -10.79 19.73
CA SER A 34 10.17 -11.40 18.43
C SER A 34 9.06 -10.62 17.72
N LEU A 35 9.32 -10.28 16.46
CA LEU A 35 8.34 -9.77 15.51
C LEU A 35 7.81 -10.93 14.68
N TYR A 36 6.53 -11.21 14.87
CA TYR A 36 5.78 -12.28 14.19
C TYR A 36 5.08 -11.72 12.95
N ASP A 37 4.87 -12.60 11.96
CA ASP A 37 4.03 -12.37 10.77
C ASP A 37 4.29 -11.07 9.98
N HIS A 38 5.50 -10.52 10.10
CA HIS A 38 5.93 -9.36 9.32
C HIS A 38 6.30 -9.77 7.89
N ARG A 39 5.28 -10.19 7.13
CA ARG A 39 5.38 -10.67 5.76
C ARG A 39 4.24 -10.06 4.93
N PRO A 40 4.53 -9.35 3.83
CA PRO A 40 3.49 -8.87 2.93
C PRO A 40 2.92 -10.02 2.09
N LEU A 41 1.82 -9.75 1.38
CA LEU A 41 1.39 -10.58 0.27
C LEU A 41 2.49 -10.62 -0.79
N GLU A 42 2.85 -11.82 -1.25
CA GLU A 42 3.79 -11.98 -2.36
C GLU A 42 3.09 -11.61 -3.67
N LEU A 43 3.37 -10.40 -4.16
CA LEU A 43 2.82 -9.93 -5.42
C LEU A 43 3.42 -10.75 -6.58
N ASN A 44 2.60 -11.02 -7.59
CA ASN A 44 3.13 -11.51 -8.86
C ASN A 44 4.10 -10.49 -9.47
N GLN A 45 4.95 -10.96 -10.38
CA GLN A 45 6.01 -10.14 -10.98
C GLN A 45 5.50 -8.84 -11.60
N ASP A 46 4.32 -8.86 -12.24
CA ASP A 46 3.76 -7.70 -12.92
C ASP A 46 3.29 -6.65 -11.89
N ASP A 47 2.56 -7.07 -10.86
CA ASP A 47 2.06 -6.18 -9.82
C ASP A 47 3.19 -5.61 -8.96
N TYR A 48 4.21 -6.42 -8.66
CA TYR A 48 5.42 -5.94 -8.01
C TYR A 48 6.08 -4.82 -8.82
N GLN A 49 6.26 -5.02 -10.13
CA GLN A 49 6.84 -4.01 -11.01
C GLN A 49 5.98 -2.74 -11.15
N ARG A 50 4.65 -2.85 -11.04
CA ARG A 50 3.76 -1.69 -11.00
C ARG A 50 3.96 -0.90 -9.72
N VAL A 51 3.89 -1.56 -8.56
CA VAL A 51 4.07 -0.93 -7.25
C VAL A 51 5.44 -0.26 -7.12
N CYS A 52 6.50 -0.85 -7.67
CA CYS A 52 7.84 -0.25 -7.69
C CYS A 52 7.90 1.09 -8.45
N ARG A 53 7.01 1.32 -9.43
CA ARG A 53 6.96 2.56 -10.21
C ARG A 53 6.06 3.62 -9.60
N ILE A 54 5.26 3.30 -8.58
CA ILE A 54 4.43 4.28 -7.88
C ILE A 54 5.31 5.21 -7.04
N PRO A 55 5.22 6.54 -7.23
CA PRO A 55 5.99 7.50 -6.45
C PRO A 55 5.88 7.31 -4.94
N LYS A 56 6.95 7.64 -4.21
CA LYS A 56 7.00 7.57 -2.74
C LYS A 56 6.60 8.91 -2.12
N LYS A 57 5.37 9.35 -2.40
CA LYS A 57 4.77 10.59 -1.88
C LYS A 57 3.32 10.32 -1.46
N LYS A 58 2.77 11.19 -0.61
CA LYS A 58 1.37 11.15 -0.21
C LYS A 58 0.45 11.24 -1.44
N GLY A 59 -0.60 10.42 -1.46
CA GLY A 59 -1.61 10.40 -2.52
C GLY A 59 -1.17 9.75 -3.84
N ALA A 60 0.05 9.21 -3.92
CA ALA A 60 0.55 8.56 -5.12
C ALA A 60 -0.27 7.29 -5.45
N ASN A 61 -0.60 7.10 -6.72
CA ASN A 61 -1.40 5.96 -7.18
C ASN A 61 -1.14 5.66 -8.68
N PHE A 62 -1.93 4.76 -9.28
CA PHE A 62 -1.75 4.39 -10.69
C PHE A 62 -1.85 5.58 -11.67
N ARG A 63 -2.53 6.67 -11.29
CA ARG A 63 -2.64 7.90 -12.09
C ARG A 63 -1.30 8.62 -12.27
N ASP A 64 -0.32 8.36 -11.40
CA ASP A 64 1.04 8.87 -11.55
C ASP A 64 1.89 8.03 -12.55
N LEU A 65 1.36 6.93 -13.08
CA LEU A 65 2.06 6.12 -14.07
C LEU A 65 2.00 6.77 -15.46
N PRO A 66 3.05 6.59 -16.29
CA PRO A 66 3.11 7.21 -17.62
C PRO A 66 1.96 6.72 -18.51
N GLY A 67 1.40 7.65 -19.28
CA GLY A 67 0.30 7.41 -20.21
C GLY A 67 -1.10 7.56 -19.60
N VAL A 68 -1.22 7.89 -18.32
CA VAL A 68 -2.51 8.22 -17.69
C VAL A 68 -2.63 9.73 -17.57
N HIS A 69 -3.70 10.29 -18.12
CA HIS A 69 -4.09 11.68 -17.94
C HIS A 69 -5.38 11.76 -17.11
N VAL A 70 -5.48 12.74 -16.21
CA VAL A 70 -6.69 12.99 -15.43
C VAL A 70 -7.36 14.24 -15.97
N ARG A 71 -8.56 14.08 -16.52
CA ARG A 71 -9.37 15.17 -17.06
C ARG A 71 -9.85 16.12 -15.97
N PRO A 72 -10.32 17.33 -16.33
CA PRO A 72 -10.94 18.27 -15.39
C PRO A 72 -12.15 17.73 -14.64
N ASP A 73 -12.86 16.73 -15.19
CA ASP A 73 -13.98 16.04 -14.53
C ASP A 73 -13.54 14.88 -13.61
N ASN A 74 -12.24 14.80 -13.29
CA ASN A 74 -11.61 13.78 -12.46
C ASN A 74 -11.67 12.34 -13.03
N LYS A 75 -11.97 12.18 -14.32
CA LYS A 75 -11.88 10.89 -15.00
C LYS A 75 -10.51 10.67 -15.61
N VAL A 76 -10.03 9.44 -15.50
CA VAL A 76 -8.79 9.02 -16.16
C VAL A 76 -9.04 8.72 -17.64
N GLU A 77 -8.06 9.09 -18.47
CA GLU A 77 -7.99 8.72 -19.87
C GLU A 77 -6.56 8.35 -20.26
N TRP A 78 -6.42 7.68 -21.41
CA TRP A 78 -5.11 7.47 -22.00
C TRP A 78 -4.62 8.75 -22.63
N ASP A 79 -3.39 9.11 -22.32
CA ASP A 79 -2.69 10.18 -23.04
C ASP A 79 -2.41 9.72 -24.49
N PRO A 80 -2.93 10.41 -25.52
CA PRO A 80 -2.75 10.01 -26.92
C PRO A 80 -1.29 10.15 -27.38
N ASP A 81 -0.50 11.01 -26.75
CA ASP A 81 0.88 11.29 -27.13
C ASP A 81 1.87 10.31 -26.49
N VAL A 82 1.43 9.58 -25.46
CA VAL A 82 2.27 8.62 -24.73
C VAL A 82 1.87 7.18 -25.09
N LYS A 83 2.78 6.48 -25.77
CA LYS A 83 2.59 5.06 -26.07
C LYS A 83 2.45 4.23 -24.79
N ARG A 84 1.54 3.26 -24.82
CA ARG A 84 1.30 2.32 -23.71
C ARG A 84 2.61 1.61 -23.33
N VAL A 85 3.07 1.85 -22.11
CA VAL A 85 4.27 1.19 -21.58
C VAL A 85 3.93 -0.26 -21.26
N LEU A 86 4.74 -1.20 -21.75
CA LEU A 86 4.61 -2.62 -21.46
C LEU A 86 5.61 -3.06 -20.39
N LEU A 87 5.21 -4.02 -19.58
CA LEU A 87 6.07 -4.77 -18.69
C LEU A 87 6.91 -5.79 -19.49
N PRO A 88 8.00 -6.34 -18.93
CA PRO A 88 8.76 -7.42 -19.57
C PRO A 88 7.91 -8.66 -19.92
N SER A 89 6.79 -8.87 -19.23
CA SER A 89 5.81 -9.92 -19.55
C SER A 89 4.96 -9.64 -20.80
N GLY A 90 5.09 -8.47 -21.42
CA GLY A 90 4.25 -8.00 -22.53
C GLY A 90 2.91 -7.42 -22.09
N LYS A 91 2.55 -7.49 -20.81
CA LYS A 91 1.31 -6.89 -20.28
C LYS A 91 1.46 -5.37 -20.11
N PRO A 92 0.37 -4.59 -20.20
CA PRO A 92 0.43 -3.16 -19.97
C PRO A 92 0.84 -2.83 -18.53
N LEU A 93 1.63 -1.77 -18.40
CA LEU A 93 2.03 -1.21 -17.10
C LEU A 93 0.79 -0.79 -16.31
N VAL A 94 -0.12 -0.06 -16.94
CA VAL A 94 -1.39 0.34 -16.33
C VAL A 94 -2.48 -0.63 -16.78
N PRO A 95 -3.05 -1.44 -15.86
CA PRO A 95 -4.13 -2.37 -16.20
C PRO A 95 -5.39 -1.64 -16.66
N ASP A 96 -6.09 -2.19 -17.65
CA ASP A 96 -7.30 -1.55 -18.21
C ASP A 96 -8.43 -1.46 -17.18
N TYR A 97 -8.52 -2.41 -16.23
CA TYR A 97 -9.52 -2.33 -15.15
C TYR A 97 -9.36 -1.09 -14.29
N ALA A 98 -8.12 -0.60 -14.09
CA ALA A 98 -7.87 0.57 -13.26
C ALA A 98 -8.45 1.84 -13.91
N MET A 99 -8.51 1.89 -15.24
CA MET A 99 -9.07 3.01 -15.99
C MET A 99 -10.59 3.10 -15.91
N THR A 100 -11.26 1.97 -15.68
CA THR A 100 -12.74 1.90 -15.61
C THR A 100 -13.25 1.76 -14.18
N PHE A 101 -12.37 1.51 -13.20
CA PHE A 101 -12.74 1.33 -11.81
C PHE A 101 -13.43 2.58 -11.24
N VAL A 102 -14.64 2.39 -10.69
CA VAL A 102 -15.53 3.49 -10.24
C VAL A 102 -15.73 4.54 -11.35
N GLY A 103 -15.97 4.08 -12.58
CA GLY A 103 -16.16 4.96 -13.74
C GLY A 103 -14.94 5.80 -14.09
N GLY A 104 -13.73 5.35 -13.72
CA GLY A 104 -12.46 6.05 -13.96
C GLY A 104 -12.17 7.18 -12.97
N THR A 105 -12.98 7.35 -11.93
CA THR A 105 -12.81 8.44 -10.94
C THR A 105 -12.02 8.03 -9.70
N SER A 106 -11.69 6.75 -9.55
CA SER A 106 -10.98 6.24 -8.38
C SER A 106 -9.49 6.58 -8.40
N SER A 107 -8.94 6.85 -7.21
CA SER A 107 -7.50 6.93 -6.93
C SER A 107 -6.97 5.70 -6.16
N LYS A 108 -7.82 4.68 -5.92
CA LYS A 108 -7.45 3.52 -5.09
C LYS A 108 -6.48 2.53 -5.73
N PRO A 109 -6.61 2.17 -7.03
CA PRO A 109 -5.72 1.18 -7.63
C PRO A 109 -4.24 1.58 -7.52
N PHE A 110 -3.41 0.68 -7.00
CA PHE A 110 -2.00 0.89 -6.70
C PHE A 110 -1.71 2.15 -5.87
N GLY A 111 -2.69 2.59 -5.07
CA GLY A 111 -2.56 3.74 -4.19
C GLY A 111 -1.63 3.44 -3.02
N ARG A 112 -0.82 4.43 -2.65
CA ARG A 112 0.12 4.38 -1.53
C ARG A 112 -0.44 5.10 -0.31
N LEU A 113 -0.48 4.43 0.82
CA LEU A 113 -0.78 5.04 2.12
C LEU A 113 0.41 5.89 2.61
N TRP A 114 0.10 6.97 3.33
CA TRP A 114 1.09 7.83 3.97
C TRP A 114 0.95 7.90 5.50
N TRP A 115 1.95 8.49 6.15
CA TRP A 115 2.10 8.48 7.61
C TRP A 115 1.00 9.23 8.38
N ASP A 116 0.31 10.15 7.71
CA ASP A 116 -0.73 11.01 8.30
C ASP A 116 -2.16 10.59 7.87
N GLU A 117 -2.29 9.38 7.32
CA GLU A 117 -3.55 8.82 6.86
C GLU A 117 -3.98 7.63 7.74
N THR A 118 -5.25 7.24 7.63
CA THR A 118 -5.81 6.08 8.32
C THR A 118 -6.35 5.08 7.31
N VAL A 119 -6.40 3.81 7.70
CA VAL A 119 -7.12 2.76 6.95
C VAL A 119 -8.50 2.63 7.60
N PRO A 120 -9.59 3.10 6.95
CA PRO A 120 -10.92 3.12 7.57
C PRO A 120 -11.44 1.74 7.94
N THR A 121 -11.08 0.72 7.15
CA THR A 121 -11.44 -0.66 7.40
C THR A 121 -10.32 -1.56 6.89
N VAL A 122 -9.72 -2.34 7.78
CA VAL A 122 -8.80 -3.41 7.41
C VAL A 122 -9.62 -4.58 6.89
N VAL A 123 -9.37 -4.99 5.65
CA VAL A 123 -10.11 -6.07 4.96
C VAL A 123 -9.26 -7.33 4.86
N THR A 124 -9.88 -8.44 4.46
CA THR A 124 -9.23 -9.76 4.37
C THR A 124 -8.30 -9.93 3.17
N ARG A 125 -8.32 -8.98 2.24
CA ARG A 125 -7.66 -9.05 0.92
C ARG A 125 -6.64 -7.93 0.79
N ALA A 126 -5.38 -8.30 0.51
CA ALA A 126 -4.24 -7.38 0.47
C ALA A 126 -3.77 -7.06 -0.96
N GLU A 127 -4.56 -7.35 -1.98
CA GLU A 127 -4.22 -6.99 -3.35
C GLU A 127 -4.30 -5.46 -3.57
N PRO A 128 -3.34 -4.84 -4.29
CA PRO A 128 -3.29 -3.39 -4.46
C PRO A 128 -4.30 -2.86 -5.48
N HIS A 129 -5.30 -3.65 -5.87
CA HIS A 129 -6.14 -3.36 -7.04
C HIS A 129 -7.34 -2.48 -6.72
N ASN A 130 -7.78 -2.45 -5.46
CA ASN A 130 -9.03 -1.79 -5.05
C ASN A 130 -8.94 -1.07 -3.68
N GLN A 131 -7.78 -1.10 -3.02
CA GLN A 131 -7.50 -0.40 -1.78
C GLN A 131 -6.18 0.36 -1.88
N VAL A 132 -6.08 1.45 -1.11
CA VAL A 132 -4.82 2.17 -0.89
C VAL A 132 -4.03 1.40 0.18
N LEU A 133 -2.79 1.02 -0.10
CA LEU A 133 -1.93 0.19 0.75
C LEU A 133 -0.60 0.87 1.09
#